data_AF-A0A8W8JEM6-F1
#
_entry.id   AF-A0A8W8JEM6-F1
#
_cell.length_a   1.000
_cell.length_b   1.000
_cell.length_c   1.000
_cell.angle_alpha   90.00
_cell.angle_beta   90.00
_cell.angle_gamma   90.00
#
_symmetry.space_group_name_H-M   'P 1'
#
loop_
_entity.id
_entity.type
_entity.pdbx_description
1 polymer ?
#
loop_
_entity_poly.entity_id
_entity_poly.type
_entity_poly.pdbx_seq_one_letter_code
_entity_poly.pdbx_strand_id
1 'polypeptide(L)'
;MFRWLTGQHINHESSSTLKCFFMFMNSLKNLPIPKPLSEWCPVMTPELIQEKIETRKRNLKIDRKNTTKYQRKLTSAPDERPSSKYMGITGALVISLIAGFIVCIDLVNFSKRFKPARVKIE
;
A
#
# COMPACT_ATOMS: atom_id res chain seq x y z
N MET A 1 -30.64 43.08 23.54
CA MET A 1 -30.12 44.17 22.68
C MET A 1 -29.00 43.59 21.81
N PHE A 2 -29.39 43.05 20.66
CA PHE A 2 -28.51 42.51 19.62
C PHE A 2 -27.88 43.66 18.84
N ARG A 3 -26.54 43.77 18.76
CA ARG A 3 -25.79 44.15 17.55
C ARG A 3 -24.28 44.29 17.81
N TRP A 4 -23.51 44.02 16.75
CA TRP A 4 -22.07 44.26 16.55
C TRP A 4 -21.07 43.11 16.84
N LEU A 5 -21.18 42.03 16.05
CA LEU A 5 -20.05 41.14 15.72
C LEU A 5 -20.04 40.74 14.24
N THR A 6 -20.08 41.70 13.33
CA THR A 6 -19.87 41.44 11.89
C THR A 6 -19.15 42.64 11.26
N GLY A 7 -17.82 42.61 11.20
CA GLY A 7 -17.08 43.72 10.61
C GLY A 7 -15.61 43.48 10.22
N GLN A 8 -15.01 42.32 10.54
CA GLN A 8 -13.57 42.10 10.30
C GLN A 8 -13.23 40.79 9.54
N HIS A 9 -14.20 39.92 9.24
CA HIS A 9 -13.92 38.57 8.70
C HIS A 9 -14.31 38.34 7.22
N ILE A 10 -14.56 39.40 6.43
CA ILE A 10 -14.99 39.26 5.02
C ILE A 10 -13.87 39.62 4.03
N ASN A 11 -12.90 40.47 4.43
CA ASN A 11 -11.92 41.04 3.48
C ASN A 11 -10.75 40.09 3.13
N HIS A 12 -10.40 39.14 4.00
CA HIS A 12 -9.25 38.24 3.77
C HIS A 12 -9.61 37.00 2.92
N GLU A 13 -10.87 36.56 2.97
CA GLU A 13 -11.34 35.36 2.25
C GLU A 13 -11.56 35.61 0.75
N SER A 14 -12.00 36.82 0.39
CA SER A 14 -12.21 37.26 -1.01
C SER A 14 -10.91 37.37 -1.81
N SER A 15 -9.81 37.83 -1.18
CA SER A 15 -8.50 37.89 -1.85
C SER A 15 -7.94 36.51 -2.17
N SER A 16 -8.27 35.49 -1.38
CA SER A 16 -7.75 34.12 -1.53
C SER A 16 -8.46 33.42 -2.69
N THR A 17 -9.78 33.56 -2.75
CA THR A 17 -10.63 32.99 -3.80
C THR A 17 -10.37 33.62 -5.17
N LEU A 18 -10.17 34.95 -5.23
CA LEU A 18 -9.82 35.62 -6.48
C LEU A 18 -8.43 35.24 -6.99
N LYS A 19 -7.46 35.00 -6.10
CA LYS A 19 -6.14 34.47 -6.49
C LYS A 19 -6.24 33.05 -7.05
N CYS A 20 -7.01 32.18 -6.41
CA CYS A 20 -7.27 30.82 -6.92
C CYS A 20 -8.00 30.86 -8.27
N PHE A 21 -9.01 31.72 -8.41
CA PHE A 21 -9.73 31.90 -9.67
C PHE A 21 -8.80 32.43 -10.78
N PHE A 22 -7.96 33.42 -10.48
CA PHE A 22 -6.97 33.93 -11.42
C PHE A 22 -5.95 32.86 -11.82
N MET A 23 -5.45 32.08 -10.86
CA MET A 23 -4.50 30.99 -11.10
C MET A 23 -5.12 29.88 -11.96
N PHE A 24 -6.38 29.54 -11.73
CA PHE A 24 -7.16 28.62 -12.56
C PHE A 24 -7.36 29.16 -13.97
N MET A 25 -7.81 30.42 -14.12
CA MET A 25 -7.99 31.06 -15.42
C MET A 25 -6.66 31.20 -16.18
N ASN A 26 -5.55 31.44 -15.50
CA ASN A 26 -4.23 31.50 -16.10
C ASN A 26 -3.76 30.10 -16.54
N SER A 27 -4.12 29.04 -15.82
CA SER A 27 -3.91 27.65 -16.24
C SER A 27 -4.70 27.30 -17.50
N LEU A 28 -5.93 27.82 -17.65
CA LEU A 28 -6.75 27.59 -18.85
C LEU A 28 -6.17 28.28 -20.10
N LYS A 29 -5.51 29.42 -19.94
CA LYS A 29 -4.86 30.14 -21.05
C LYS A 29 -3.66 29.39 -21.63
N ASN A 30 -3.07 28.46 -20.88
CA ASN A 30 -1.92 27.65 -21.30
C ASN A 30 -2.33 26.28 -21.87
N LEU A 31 -3.62 26.04 -22.14
CA LEU A 31 -4.06 24.83 -22.81
C LEU A 31 -3.59 24.86 -24.28
N PRO A 32 -2.88 23.82 -24.75
CA PRO A 32 -2.52 23.72 -26.15
C PRO A 32 -3.79 23.67 -27.01
N ILE A 33 -3.79 24.43 -28.11
CA ILE A 33 -4.88 24.45 -29.09
C ILE A 33 -5.18 23.01 -29.50
N PRO A 34 -6.46 22.56 -29.46
CA PRO A 34 -6.79 21.19 -29.81
C PRO A 34 -6.44 20.94 -31.28
N LYS A 35 -5.56 19.97 -31.49
CA LYS A 35 -5.15 19.51 -32.82
C LYS A 35 -6.36 19.03 -33.64
N PRO A 36 -6.36 19.22 -34.97
CA PRO A 36 -7.48 18.81 -35.81
C PRO A 36 -7.72 17.30 -35.73
N LEU A 37 -8.99 16.88 -35.83
CA LEU A 37 -9.41 15.47 -35.69
C LEU A 37 -8.68 14.51 -36.65
N SER A 38 -8.26 15.00 -37.83
CA SER A 38 -7.48 14.26 -38.82
C SER A 38 -6.07 13.88 -38.36
N GLU A 39 -5.50 14.60 -37.40
CA GLU A 39 -4.20 14.26 -36.79
C GLU A 39 -4.36 13.17 -35.71
N TRP A 40 -5.49 13.15 -35.00
CA TRP A 40 -5.79 12.12 -34.00
C TRP A 40 -6.16 10.77 -34.62
N CYS A 41 -6.83 10.81 -35.77
CA CYS A 41 -7.32 9.64 -36.48
C CYS A 41 -6.80 9.63 -37.93
N PRO A 42 -5.54 9.21 -38.16
CA PRO A 42 -5.11 8.91 -39.52
C PRO A 42 -5.98 7.80 -40.11
N VAL A 43 -6.26 7.87 -41.41
CA VAL A 43 -7.03 6.85 -42.14
C VAL A 43 -6.41 5.48 -41.86
N MET A 44 -7.15 4.66 -41.11
CA MET A 44 -6.63 3.41 -40.57
C MET A 44 -6.91 2.30 -41.58
N THR A 45 -5.88 1.89 -42.31
CA THR A 45 -5.96 0.70 -43.16
C THR A 45 -6.03 -0.56 -42.29
N PRO A 46 -6.71 -1.63 -42.75
CA PRO A 46 -6.89 -2.85 -41.96
C PRO A 46 -5.57 -3.49 -41.53
N GLU A 47 -4.51 -3.35 -42.34
CA GLU A 47 -3.17 -3.88 -42.06
C GLU A 47 -2.50 -3.16 -40.87
N LEU A 48 -2.57 -1.82 -40.82
CA LEU A 48 -2.01 -1.03 -39.71
C LEU A 48 -2.72 -1.30 -38.38
N ILE A 49 -4.01 -1.64 -38.43
CA ILE A 49 -4.77 -2.01 -37.23
C ILE A 49 -4.27 -3.35 -36.69
N GLN A 50 -4.09 -4.34 -37.54
CA GLN A 50 -3.61 -5.67 -37.14
C GLN A 50 -2.20 -5.59 -36.55
N GLU A 51 -1.28 -4.86 -37.20
CA GLU A 51 0.07 -4.63 -36.71
C GLU A 51 0.08 -3.96 -35.32
N LYS A 52 -0.75 -2.94 -35.12
CA LYS A 52 -0.89 -2.24 -33.83
C LYS A 52 -1.50 -3.14 -32.76
N ILE A 53 -2.43 -4.03 -33.11
CA ILE A 53 -3.03 -4.99 -32.18
C ILE A 53 -1.98 -6.02 -31.75
N GLU A 54 -1.21 -6.57 -32.68
CA GLU A 54 -0.17 -7.55 -32.38
C GLU A 54 0.95 -6.95 -31.55
N THR A 55 1.36 -5.73 -31.86
CA THR A 55 2.36 -4.99 -31.09
C THR A 55 1.87 -4.74 -29.66
N ARG A 56 0.60 -4.34 -29.49
CA ARG A 56 0.00 -4.23 -28.15
C ARG A 56 -0.06 -5.58 -27.44
N LYS A 57 -0.52 -6.64 -28.10
CA LYS A 57 -0.58 -7.99 -27.51
C LYS A 57 0.80 -8.46 -27.04
N ARG A 58 1.86 -8.20 -27.82
CA ARG A 58 3.25 -8.48 -27.44
C ARG A 58 3.70 -7.65 -26.24
N ASN A 59 3.46 -6.34 -26.25
CA ASN A 59 3.84 -5.45 -25.15
C ASN A 59 3.05 -5.71 -23.85
N LEU A 60 1.81 -6.18 -23.95
CA LEU A 60 0.99 -6.57 -22.79
C LEU A 60 1.30 -7.99 -22.29
N LYS A 61 2.03 -8.81 -23.05
CA LYS A 61 2.49 -10.14 -22.62
C LYS A 61 3.69 -9.98 -21.69
N ILE A 62 3.45 -9.41 -20.51
CA ILE A 62 4.44 -9.26 -19.45
C ILE A 62 4.45 -10.54 -18.62
N ASP A 63 5.63 -11.11 -18.41
CA ASP A 63 5.80 -12.25 -17.51
C ASP A 63 5.37 -11.88 -16.09
N ARG A 64 4.25 -12.45 -15.65
CA ARG A 64 3.61 -12.09 -14.37
C ARG A 64 4.53 -12.25 -13.17
N LYS A 65 5.51 -13.16 -13.26
CA LYS A 65 6.51 -13.43 -12.22
C LYS A 65 7.52 -12.29 -12.01
N ASN A 66 7.77 -11.47 -13.03
CA ASN A 66 8.75 -10.36 -12.97
C ASN A 66 8.09 -9.01 -12.67
N THR A 67 6.79 -8.97 -12.40
CA THR A 67 6.11 -7.71 -12.11
C THR A 67 6.38 -7.25 -10.69
N THR A 68 6.58 -5.95 -10.51
CA THR A 68 6.68 -5.32 -9.17
C THR A 68 5.46 -5.61 -8.31
N LYS A 69 4.27 -5.76 -8.92
CA LYS A 69 3.05 -6.19 -8.24
C LYS A 69 3.16 -7.61 -7.68
N TYR A 70 3.76 -8.54 -8.43
CA TYR A 70 3.99 -9.92 -7.98
C TYR A 70 5.04 -9.96 -6.86
N GLN A 71 6.12 -9.19 -6.98
CA GLN A 71 7.11 -9.03 -5.90
C GLN A 71 6.48 -8.47 -4.63
N ARG A 72 5.72 -7.37 -4.71
CA ARG A 72 4.99 -6.77 -3.58
C ARG A 72 3.93 -7.69 -2.95
N LYS A 73 3.40 -8.66 -3.70
CA LYS A 73 2.47 -9.65 -3.16
C LYS A 73 3.21 -10.71 -2.33
N LEU A 74 4.42 -11.08 -2.73
CA LEU A 74 5.24 -12.09 -2.04
C LEU A 74 5.96 -11.51 -0.83
N THR A 75 6.39 -10.26 -0.90
CA THR A 75 7.00 -9.56 0.22
C THR A 75 5.95 -8.71 0.91
N SER A 76 5.50 -9.13 2.11
CA SER A 76 4.93 -8.18 3.07
C SER A 76 5.90 -7.00 3.14
N ALA A 77 5.41 -5.78 2.88
CA ALA A 77 6.27 -4.61 2.80
C ALA A 77 7.15 -4.58 4.05
N PRO A 78 8.49 -4.50 3.92
CA PRO A 78 9.36 -4.32 5.07
C PRO A 78 9.05 -2.95 5.67
N ASP A 79 8.11 -2.94 6.62
CA ASP A 79 7.77 -1.76 7.37
C ASP A 79 8.95 -1.44 8.30
N GLU A 80 9.74 -0.44 7.91
CA GLU A 80 10.85 0.06 8.71
C GLU A 80 10.38 0.77 9.98
N ARG A 81 9.07 1.02 10.11
CA ARG A 81 8.45 1.65 11.28
C ARG A 81 8.82 0.86 12.54
N PRO A 82 9.58 1.43 13.49
CA PRO A 82 10.05 0.73 14.68
C PRO A 82 8.88 0.14 15.49
N SER A 83 7.74 0.84 15.54
CA SER A 83 6.54 0.41 16.25
C SER A 83 6.01 -0.96 15.80
N SER A 84 6.06 -1.28 14.50
CA SER A 84 5.56 -2.56 13.98
C SER A 84 6.46 -3.73 14.38
N LYS A 85 7.79 -3.52 14.34
CA LYS A 85 8.78 -4.51 14.76
C LYS A 85 8.66 -4.83 16.26
N TYR A 86 8.55 -3.80 17.09
CA TYR A 86 8.42 -3.99 18.55
C TYR A 86 7.12 -4.68 18.93
N MET A 87 6.00 -4.36 18.27
CA MET A 87 4.71 -5.01 18.55
C MET A 87 4.71 -6.50 18.18
N GLY A 88 5.30 -6.85 17.03
CA GLY A 88 5.45 -8.25 16.62
C GLY A 88 6.32 -9.08 17.57
N ILE A 89 7.47 -8.54 17.96
CA ILE A 89 8.40 -9.22 18.89
C ILE A 89 7.77 -9.37 20.28
N THR A 90 7.12 -8.32 20.79
CA THR A 90 6.47 -8.34 22.11
C THR A 90 5.36 -9.39 22.15
N GLY A 91 4.51 -9.45 21.12
CA GLY A 91 3.46 -10.46 21.03
C GLY A 91 4.00 -11.88 20.97
N ALA A 92 5.04 -12.13 20.16
CA ALA A 92 5.67 -13.44 20.07
C ALA A 92 6.29 -13.88 21.41
N LEU A 93 6.93 -12.97 22.15
CA LEU A 93 7.50 -13.25 23.46
C LEU A 93 6.43 -13.66 24.48
N VAL A 94 5.33 -12.91 24.56
CA VAL A 94 4.24 -13.20 25.51
C VAL A 94 3.61 -14.57 25.24
N ILE A 95 3.30 -14.85 23.97
CA ILE A 95 2.72 -16.15 23.57
C ILE A 95 3.70 -17.29 23.86
N SER A 96 4.98 -17.11 23.52
CA SER A 96 6.01 -18.13 23.75
C SER A 96 6.21 -18.42 25.23
N LEU A 97 6.13 -17.41 26.12
CA LEU A 97 6.26 -17.61 27.56
C LEU A 97 5.11 -18.44 28.11
N ILE A 98 3.86 -18.12 27.74
CA ILE A 98 2.68 -18.84 28.21
C ILE A 98 2.69 -20.28 27.70
N ALA A 99 2.92 -20.48 26.40
CA ALA A 99 2.99 -21.81 25.80
C ALA A 99 4.15 -22.63 26.38
N GLY A 100 5.32 -22.02 26.55
CA GLY A 100 6.48 -22.64 27.17
C GLY A 100 6.19 -23.08 28.61
N PHE A 101 5.49 -22.27 29.40
CA PHE A 101 5.15 -22.60 30.78
C PHE A 101 4.23 -23.83 30.88
N ILE A 102 3.24 -23.94 29.99
CA ILE A 102 2.36 -25.11 29.90
C ILE A 102 3.18 -26.37 29.57
N VAL A 103 4.05 -26.28 28.56
CA VAL A 103 4.92 -27.39 28.15
C VAL A 103 5.89 -27.79 29.27
N CYS A 104 6.45 -26.83 30.02
CA CYS A 104 7.33 -27.11 31.16
C CYS A 104 6.61 -27.88 32.26
N ILE A 105 5.36 -27.51 32.59
CA ILE A 105 4.56 -28.23 33.59
C ILE A 105 4.32 -29.68 33.13
N ASP A 106 3.95 -29.86 31.87
CA ASP A 106 3.73 -31.19 31.28
C ASP A 106 5.01 -32.04 31.26
N LEU A 107 6.16 -31.45 30.91
CA LEU A 107 7.46 -32.13 30.92
C LEU A 107 7.87 -32.56 32.33
N VAL A 108 7.65 -31.73 33.35
CA VAL A 108 7.94 -32.09 34.75
C VAL A 108 7.02 -33.22 35.22
N ASN A 109 5.74 -33.16 34.87
CA ASN A 109 4.78 -34.22 35.19
C ASN A 109 5.08 -35.54 34.46
N PHE A 110 5.48 -35.46 33.20
CA PHE A 110 5.91 -36.60 32.40
C PHE A 110 7.21 -37.22 32.94
N SER A 111 8.19 -36.39 33.30
CA SER A 111 9.47 -36.86 33.87
C SER A 111 9.29 -37.54 35.24
N LYS A 112 8.31 -37.11 36.04
CA LYS A 112 7.94 -37.79 37.30
C LYS A 112 7.30 -39.15 37.06
N ARG A 113 6.58 -39.34 35.95
CA ARG A 113 6.00 -40.62 35.53
C ARG A 113 7.05 -41.58 34.96
N PHE A 114 8.06 -41.04 34.27
CA PHE A 114 9.24 -41.78 33.81
C PHE A 114 10.31 -41.85 34.92
N LYS A 115 9.99 -42.50 36.04
CA LYS A 115 11.09 -43.03 36.88
C LYS A 115 11.71 -44.20 36.10
N PRO A 116 12.99 -44.14 35.69
CA PRO A 116 13.63 -45.33 35.17
C PRO A 116 13.62 -46.38 36.29
N ALA A 117 13.06 -47.56 36.00
CA ALA A 117 13.21 -48.71 36.87
C ALA A 117 14.72 -48.91 37.07
N ARG A 118 15.21 -48.59 38.26
CA ARG A 118 16.59 -48.87 38.67
C ARG A 118 16.72 -50.39 38.69
N VAL A 119 17.19 -50.97 37.59
CA VAL A 119 17.65 -52.36 37.58
C VAL A 119 18.90 -52.37 38.46
N LYS A 120 18.77 -52.88 39.69
CA LYS A 120 19.92 -53.28 40.49
C LYS A 120 20.50 -54.52 39.81
N ILE A 121 21.69 -54.37 39.24
CA ILE A 121 22.52 -55.50 38.85
C ILE A 121 23.26 -55.89 40.13
N GLU A 122 22.89 -57.05 40.68
CA GLU A 122 23.59 -57.76 41.76
C GLU A 122 24.77 -58.54 41.18
#